data_AF-A0A2E4D9H6-F1
#
_entry.id   AF-A0A2E4D9H6-F1
#
_cell.length_a   1.000
_cell.length_b   1.000
_cell.length_c   1.000
_cell.angle_alpha   90.00
_cell.angle_beta   90.00
_cell.angle_gamma   90.00
#
_symmetry.space_group_name_H-M   'P 1'
#
loop_
_entity.id
_entity.type
_entity.pdbx_description
1 polymer ?
#
loop_
_entity_poly.entity_id
_entity_poly.type
_entity_poly.pdbx_seq_one_letter_code
_entity_poly.pdbx_strand_id
1 'polypeptide(L)'
;MKKLVFGLSVLMAAGAMASECSVLYSTYSEKYYVTNNGNRMSDFTKSLDRAVDDAYELSSYGVCNQPTPKKECKLMYSTYSEKYYLMLGSDRISDFKSRLSEISDVKLKLVRNGICYDNSSRTTCELKMSTYSNKWYVMKGTDRVSPFVTTIKDANSYAQALADEGACLVSGYQPIPRPVYSSNDDVNYVYDFRGSAENLSERIISLVKTLEPYINNAHEEEMDDIKKKAARLKARAHTRDIVKLATTARELEAIMDRNEGYMMELMETDALDRLSIELITISENLKAMLDYLQVQSQDYM
;
A
#
# COMPACT_ATOMS: atom_id res chain seq x y z
N MET A 1 78.50 3.72 26.31
CA MET A 1 77.11 3.39 26.71
C MET A 1 76.17 4.09 25.73
N LYS A 2 75.61 3.38 24.76
CA LYS A 2 74.65 3.92 23.77
C LYS A 2 73.23 3.73 24.31
N LYS A 3 72.51 4.82 24.55
CA LYS A 3 71.10 4.80 24.97
C LYS A 3 70.21 4.56 23.75
N LEU A 4 69.48 3.45 23.76
CA LEU A 4 68.39 3.14 22.84
C LEU A 4 67.13 3.86 23.34
N VAL A 5 66.67 4.84 22.58
CA VAL A 5 65.37 5.50 22.79
C VAL A 5 64.35 4.74 21.96
N PHE A 6 63.55 3.89 22.60
CA PHE A 6 62.36 3.30 21.99
C PHE A 6 61.28 4.37 21.94
N GLY A 7 61.07 4.96 20.76
CA GLY A 7 59.91 5.78 20.47
C GLY A 7 58.67 4.89 20.44
N LEU A 8 57.83 5.03 21.46
CA LEU A 8 56.51 4.42 21.52
C LEU A 8 55.60 5.20 20.55
N SER A 9 55.48 4.71 19.32
CA SER A 9 54.51 5.20 18.35
C SER A 9 53.11 4.81 18.81
N VAL A 10 52.44 5.73 19.50
CA VAL A 10 50.99 5.66 19.72
C VAL A 10 50.33 5.81 18.34
N LEU A 11 50.00 4.68 17.72
CA LEU A 11 49.12 4.65 16.56
C LEU A 11 47.75 5.16 17.03
N MET A 12 47.46 6.43 16.76
CA MET A 12 46.08 6.89 16.73
C MET A 12 45.41 6.16 15.58
N ALA A 13 44.74 5.05 15.88
CA ALA A 13 43.76 4.48 14.98
C ALA A 13 42.64 5.51 14.85
N ALA A 14 42.75 6.39 13.85
CA ALA A 14 41.61 7.13 13.37
C ALA A 14 40.60 6.07 12.94
N GLY A 15 39.60 5.82 13.81
CA GLY A 15 38.49 4.95 13.50
C GLY A 15 37.74 5.57 12.33
N ALA A 16 38.17 5.23 11.11
CA ALA A 16 37.38 5.45 9.93
C ALA A 16 36.07 4.71 10.19
N MET A 17 35.04 5.47 10.56
CA MET A 17 33.72 4.89 10.78
C MET A 17 33.38 4.14 9.50
N ALA A 18 33.17 2.83 9.64
CA ALA A 18 32.82 1.99 8.52
C ALA A 18 31.60 2.63 7.85
N SER A 19 31.73 2.96 6.58
CA SER A 19 30.65 3.53 5.79
C SER A 19 29.60 2.47 5.50
N GLU A 20 28.36 2.88 5.28
CA GLU A 20 27.24 1.95 5.07
C GLU A 20 27.36 1.22 3.72
N CYS A 21 26.98 -0.06 3.73
CA CYS A 21 26.75 -0.80 2.50
C CYS A 21 25.46 -0.33 1.82
N SER A 22 25.54 -0.08 0.51
CA SER A 22 24.40 0.31 -0.32
C SER A 22 24.19 -0.74 -1.41
N VAL A 23 23.00 -1.34 -1.44
CA VAL A 23 22.59 -2.21 -2.53
C VAL A 23 22.10 -1.33 -3.67
N LEU A 24 22.79 -1.37 -4.80
CA LEU A 24 22.45 -0.62 -5.99
C LEU A 24 22.07 -1.55 -7.13
N TYR A 25 21.32 -1.02 -8.08
CA TYR A 25 20.94 -1.73 -9.29
C TYR A 25 21.58 -1.04 -10.50
N SER A 26 22.31 -1.81 -11.30
CA SER A 26 22.96 -1.33 -12.51
C SER A 26 22.00 -1.41 -13.68
N THR A 27 21.62 -0.26 -14.23
CA THR A 27 20.76 -0.18 -15.41
C THR A 27 21.42 -0.74 -16.68
N TYR A 28 22.75 -0.71 -16.75
CA TYR A 28 23.52 -1.25 -17.88
C TYR A 28 23.60 -2.78 -17.87
N SER A 29 23.84 -3.38 -16.70
CA SER A 29 24.01 -4.83 -16.58
C SER A 29 22.75 -5.57 -16.15
N GLU A 30 21.68 -4.83 -15.82
CA GLU A 30 20.41 -5.32 -15.29
C GLU A 30 20.60 -6.24 -14.08
N LYS A 31 21.47 -5.83 -13.17
CA LYS A 31 21.91 -6.62 -12.01
C LYS A 31 22.12 -5.74 -10.79
N TYR A 32 21.90 -6.34 -9.63
CA TYR A 32 22.18 -5.78 -8.31
C TYR A 32 23.65 -6.00 -7.93
N TYR A 33 24.18 -5.10 -7.11
CA TYR A 33 25.51 -5.18 -6.54
C TYR A 33 25.59 -4.35 -5.26
N VAL A 34 26.55 -4.65 -4.40
CA VAL A 34 26.81 -3.90 -3.17
C VAL A 34 27.91 -2.88 -3.43
N THR A 35 27.72 -1.66 -2.93
CA THR A 35 28.74 -0.62 -2.91
C THR A 35 29.01 -0.12 -1.50
N ASN A 36 30.20 0.40 -1.30
CA ASN A 36 30.58 1.13 -0.10
C ASN A 36 31.37 2.38 -0.51
N ASN A 37 30.84 3.57 -0.19
CA ASN A 37 31.32 4.86 -0.69
C ASN A 37 31.53 4.91 -2.21
N GLY A 38 30.62 4.31 -2.97
CA GLY A 38 30.68 4.27 -4.44
C GLY A 38 31.63 3.21 -5.03
N ASN A 39 32.45 2.55 -4.21
CA ASN A 39 33.26 1.42 -4.65
C ASN A 39 32.43 0.13 -4.61
N ARG A 40 32.43 -0.63 -5.70
CA ARG A 40 31.75 -1.92 -5.76
C ARG A 40 32.45 -2.94 -4.86
N MET A 41 31.68 -3.58 -4.00
CA MET A 41 32.14 -4.56 -3.02
C MET A 41 31.68 -5.99 -3.31
N SER A 42 30.67 -6.19 -4.16
CA SER A 42 30.21 -7.51 -4.57
C SER A 42 30.15 -7.69 -6.10
N ASP A 43 30.02 -8.94 -6.53
CA ASP A 43 29.74 -9.25 -7.93
C ASP A 43 28.32 -8.87 -8.32
N PHE A 44 28.11 -8.71 -9.64
CA PHE A 44 26.78 -8.43 -10.16
C PHE A 44 25.89 -9.68 -10.11
N THR A 45 24.71 -9.56 -9.51
CA THR A 45 23.71 -10.64 -9.39
C THR A 45 22.35 -10.21 -9.92
N LYS A 46 21.58 -11.13 -10.52
CA LYS A 46 20.17 -10.87 -10.90
C LYS A 46 19.21 -10.98 -9.71
N SER A 47 19.63 -11.60 -8.62
CA SER A 47 18.81 -11.77 -7.42
C SER A 47 19.07 -10.63 -6.45
N LEU A 48 18.01 -9.86 -6.16
CA LEU A 48 18.03 -8.84 -5.11
C LEU A 48 18.35 -9.48 -3.75
N ASP A 49 17.72 -10.62 -3.44
CA ASP A 49 17.91 -11.32 -2.16
C ASP A 49 19.39 -11.67 -1.97
N ARG A 50 20.06 -12.15 -3.02
CA ARG A 50 21.50 -12.40 -2.98
C ARG A 50 22.34 -11.13 -2.76
N ALA A 51 22.00 -10.01 -3.39
CA ALA A 51 22.74 -8.76 -3.18
C ALA A 51 22.56 -8.21 -1.75
N VAL A 52 21.40 -8.46 -1.15
CA VAL A 52 21.13 -8.16 0.25
C VAL A 52 21.98 -9.06 1.16
N ASP A 53 22.00 -10.37 0.90
CA ASP A 53 22.83 -11.32 1.64
C ASP A 53 24.32 -10.94 1.57
N ASP A 54 24.81 -10.59 0.38
CA ASP A 54 26.18 -10.09 0.19
C ASP A 54 26.44 -8.83 1.05
N ALA A 55 25.47 -7.93 1.19
CA ALA A 55 25.61 -6.72 1.99
C ALA A 55 25.66 -7.03 3.51
N TYR A 56 24.84 -7.97 3.99
CA TYR A 56 24.88 -8.43 5.37
C TYR A 56 26.18 -9.19 5.68
N GLU A 57 26.64 -10.02 4.77
CA GLU A 57 27.91 -10.73 4.89
C GLU A 57 29.08 -9.74 4.96
N LEU A 58 29.16 -8.78 4.04
CA LEU A 58 30.18 -7.72 4.06
C LEU A 58 30.14 -6.91 5.37
N SER A 59 28.95 -6.67 5.91
CA SER A 59 28.81 -5.98 7.20
C SER A 59 29.28 -6.84 8.37
N SER A 60 29.00 -8.15 8.35
CA SER A 60 29.47 -9.09 9.37
C SER A 60 31.00 -9.18 9.45
N TYR A 61 31.69 -8.98 8.32
CA TYR A 61 33.15 -8.89 8.25
C TYR A 61 33.72 -7.50 8.58
N GLY A 62 32.87 -6.52 8.93
CA GLY A 62 33.30 -5.16 9.25
C GLY A 62 33.77 -4.34 8.05
N VAL A 63 33.46 -4.77 6.82
CA VAL A 63 33.80 -4.01 5.59
C VAL A 63 32.96 -2.73 5.49
N CYS A 64 31.72 -2.78 6.00
CA CYS A 64 30.76 -1.69 5.98
C CYS A 64 29.73 -1.83 7.12
N ASN A 65 29.00 -0.76 7.42
CA ASN A 65 27.81 -0.86 8.28
C ASN A 65 26.62 -1.45 7.53
N GLN A 66 25.66 -2.00 8.27
CA GLN A 66 24.41 -2.51 7.70
C GLN A 66 23.65 -1.41 6.93
N PRO A 67 22.87 -1.77 5.91
CA PRO A 67 22.07 -0.80 5.17
C PRO A 67 21.04 -0.13 6.10
N THR A 68 21.04 1.20 6.14
CA THR A 68 20.02 1.98 6.85
C THR A 68 19.10 2.64 5.83
N PRO A 69 17.76 2.52 5.95
CA PRO A 69 16.84 3.07 4.96
C PRO A 69 16.83 4.60 5.04
N LYS A 70 17.48 5.26 4.08
CA LYS A 70 17.61 6.74 4.04
C LYS A 70 16.63 7.43 3.11
N LYS A 71 16.03 6.69 2.17
CA LYS A 71 15.22 7.26 1.08
C LYS A 71 13.97 6.41 0.85
N GLU A 72 12.92 7.03 0.33
CA GLU A 72 11.66 6.38 -0.02
C GLU A 72 11.86 5.46 -1.25
N CYS A 73 11.26 4.27 -1.21
CA CYS A 73 11.05 3.45 -2.40
C CYS A 73 9.89 4.03 -3.23
N LYS A 74 10.23 4.85 -4.23
CA LYS A 74 9.24 5.45 -5.12
C LYS A 74 8.85 4.51 -6.25
N LEU A 75 7.57 4.18 -6.31
CA LEU A 75 6.98 3.50 -7.46
C LEU A 75 6.80 4.47 -8.63
N MET A 76 7.28 4.08 -9.80
CA MET A 76 7.20 4.87 -11.03
C MET A 76 6.62 4.05 -12.17
N TYR A 77 5.90 4.70 -13.08
CA TYR A 77 5.44 4.10 -14.33
C TYR A 77 6.11 4.75 -15.55
N SER A 78 6.84 3.94 -16.32
CA SER A 78 7.49 4.39 -17.55
C SER A 78 6.49 4.36 -18.71
N THR A 79 6.22 5.52 -19.32
CA THR A 79 5.40 5.57 -20.55
C THR A 79 6.09 4.91 -21.74
N TYR A 80 7.41 4.97 -21.79
CA TYR A 80 8.14 4.48 -22.96
C TYR A 80 8.17 2.96 -23.01
N SER A 81 8.40 2.32 -21.85
CA SER A 81 8.47 0.86 -21.75
C SER A 81 7.18 0.20 -21.29
N GLU A 82 6.15 1.00 -20.97
CA GLU A 82 4.86 0.55 -20.42
C GLU A 82 5.01 -0.40 -19.23
N LYS A 83 5.96 -0.08 -18.35
CA LYS A 83 6.38 -0.93 -17.23
C LYS A 83 6.59 -0.13 -15.96
N TYR A 84 6.41 -0.80 -14.84
CA TYR A 84 6.65 -0.28 -13.50
C TYR A 84 8.11 -0.49 -13.08
N TYR A 85 8.62 0.40 -12.25
CA TYR A 85 9.95 0.29 -11.66
C TYR A 85 10.02 1.09 -10.35
N LEU A 86 11.08 0.86 -9.57
CA LEU A 86 11.33 1.55 -8.31
C LEU A 86 12.53 2.49 -8.43
N MET A 87 12.42 3.64 -7.77
CA MET A 87 13.45 4.65 -7.64
C MET A 87 13.81 4.89 -6.17
N LEU A 88 15.09 5.14 -5.91
CA LEU A 88 15.62 5.55 -4.60
C LEU A 88 16.29 6.93 -4.74
N GLY A 89 15.52 8.00 -4.57
CA GLY A 89 15.96 9.33 -4.97
C GLY A 89 16.03 9.44 -6.49
N SER A 90 17.23 9.62 -7.05
CA SER A 90 17.47 9.75 -8.50
C SER A 90 17.81 8.43 -9.20
N ASP A 91 18.02 7.35 -8.46
CA ASP A 91 18.57 6.11 -9.00
C ASP A 91 17.51 5.03 -9.11
N ARG A 92 17.48 4.32 -10.24
CA ARG A 92 16.61 3.15 -10.42
C ARG A 92 17.15 1.98 -9.62
N ILE A 93 16.33 1.40 -8.76
CA ILE A 93 16.68 0.29 -7.86
C ILE A 93 16.01 -1.03 -8.21
N SER A 94 15.35 -1.11 -9.37
CA SER A 94 14.74 -2.35 -9.85
C SER A 94 14.82 -2.49 -11.36
N ASP A 95 14.61 -3.73 -11.82
CA ASP A 95 14.18 -4.00 -13.18
C ASP A 95 12.81 -3.38 -13.47
N PHE A 96 12.48 -3.29 -14.75
CA PHE A 96 11.13 -3.03 -15.20
C PHE A 96 10.23 -4.27 -15.03
N LYS A 97 9.04 -4.08 -14.49
CA LYS A 97 8.01 -5.12 -14.33
C LYS A 97 6.75 -4.76 -15.10
N SER A 98 6.09 -5.77 -15.64
CA SER A 98 4.90 -5.58 -16.47
C SER A 98 3.63 -5.38 -15.64
N ARG A 99 3.61 -5.96 -14.43
CA ARG A 99 2.45 -5.91 -13.53
C ARG A 99 2.79 -5.10 -12.28
N LEU A 100 1.77 -4.43 -11.76
CA LEU A 100 1.88 -3.67 -10.51
C LEU A 100 2.19 -4.59 -9.32
N SER A 101 1.55 -5.76 -9.24
CA SER A 101 1.81 -6.74 -8.17
C SER A 101 3.27 -7.20 -8.14
N GLU A 102 3.86 -7.49 -9.31
CA GLU A 102 5.27 -7.91 -9.42
C GLU A 102 6.24 -6.87 -8.86
N ILE A 103 5.98 -5.57 -9.07
CA ILE A 103 6.85 -4.51 -8.55
C ILE A 103 6.57 -4.19 -7.08
N SER A 104 5.33 -4.37 -6.62
CA SER A 104 4.96 -4.27 -5.21
C SER A 104 5.70 -5.32 -4.38
N ASP A 105 5.81 -6.56 -4.87
CA ASP A 105 6.58 -7.61 -4.21
C ASP A 105 8.07 -7.23 -4.07
N VAL A 106 8.66 -6.65 -5.13
CA VAL A 106 10.05 -6.15 -5.09
C VAL A 106 10.18 -5.01 -4.07
N LYS A 107 9.21 -4.09 -4.04
CA LYS A 107 9.18 -2.98 -3.07
C LYS A 107 9.13 -3.49 -1.64
N LEU A 108 8.24 -4.43 -1.34
CA LEU A 108 8.11 -5.05 -0.02
C LEU A 108 9.42 -5.72 0.41
N LYS A 109 10.10 -6.43 -0.50
CA LYS A 109 11.42 -7.00 -0.23
C LYS A 109 12.46 -5.93 0.12
N LEU A 110 12.53 -4.84 -0.64
CA LEU A 110 13.48 -3.75 -0.38
C LEU A 110 13.22 -3.07 0.98
N VAL A 111 11.95 -2.88 1.33
CA VAL A 111 11.54 -2.28 2.61
C VAL A 111 11.87 -3.22 3.78
N ARG A 112 11.52 -4.51 3.67
CA ARG A 112 11.82 -5.52 4.71
C ARG A 112 13.32 -5.65 4.99
N ASN A 113 14.15 -5.47 3.95
CA ASN A 113 15.61 -5.54 4.07
C ASN A 113 16.26 -4.21 4.45
N GLY A 114 15.48 -3.18 4.82
CA GLY A 114 16.02 -1.89 5.26
C GLY A 114 16.74 -1.09 4.18
N ILE A 115 16.56 -1.41 2.89
CA ILE A 115 17.21 -0.66 1.80
C ILE A 115 16.53 0.71 1.61
N CYS A 116 15.22 0.76 1.77
CA CYS A 116 14.40 1.95 1.63
C CYS A 116 13.23 1.92 2.61
N TYR A 117 12.59 3.06 2.85
CA TYR A 117 11.35 3.10 3.61
C TYR A 117 10.14 3.22 2.67
N ASP A 118 8.98 2.77 3.16
CA ASP A 118 7.71 3.01 2.50
C ASP A 118 7.01 4.24 3.07
N ASN A 119 6.63 5.18 2.20
CA ASN A 119 5.87 6.37 2.56
C ASN A 119 4.50 6.43 1.87
N SER A 120 4.06 5.30 1.29
CA SER A 120 2.77 5.16 0.63
C SER A 120 1.56 5.56 1.46
N SER A 121 1.64 5.45 2.79
CA SER A 121 0.56 5.80 3.72
C SER A 121 0.29 7.31 3.83
N ARG A 122 1.07 8.18 3.18
CA ARG A 122 0.95 9.64 3.35
C ARG A 122 0.46 10.42 2.13
N THR A 123 0.40 9.80 0.95
CA THR A 123 0.10 10.53 -0.28
C THR A 123 -1.12 9.95 -0.98
N THR A 124 -2.08 10.81 -1.30
CA THR A 124 -3.27 10.41 -2.04
C THR A 124 -2.96 10.14 -3.52
N CYS A 125 -3.60 9.13 -4.09
CA CYS A 125 -3.75 8.93 -5.52
C CYS A 125 -4.75 9.94 -6.07
N GLU A 126 -4.30 10.73 -7.02
CA GLU A 126 -5.10 11.73 -7.72
C GLU A 126 -5.34 11.27 -9.15
N LEU A 127 -6.60 11.28 -9.57
CA LEU A 127 -6.97 11.10 -10.97
C LEU A 127 -6.74 12.41 -11.71
N LYS A 128 -5.95 12.38 -12.80
CA LYS A 128 -5.74 13.53 -13.68
C LYS A 128 -6.08 13.17 -15.12
N MET A 129 -6.61 14.15 -15.84
CA MET A 129 -6.82 14.05 -17.28
C MET A 129 -5.68 14.80 -17.99
N SER A 130 -5.06 14.15 -18.97
CA SER A 130 -4.03 14.73 -19.82
C SER A 130 -4.66 15.74 -20.76
N THR A 131 -4.19 16.99 -20.72
CA THR A 131 -4.63 18.06 -21.63
C THR A 131 -4.27 17.81 -23.08
N TYR A 132 -3.26 16.98 -23.35
CA TYR A 132 -2.79 16.71 -24.72
C TYR A 132 -3.49 15.52 -25.36
N SER A 133 -3.80 14.48 -24.58
CA SER A 133 -4.31 13.22 -25.11
C SER A 133 -5.77 12.95 -24.75
N ASN A 134 -6.39 13.79 -23.92
CA ASN A 134 -7.72 13.55 -23.35
C ASN A 134 -7.84 12.14 -22.72
N LYS A 135 -6.75 11.67 -22.10
CA LYS A 135 -6.68 10.37 -21.41
C LYS A 135 -6.49 10.59 -19.92
N TRP A 136 -7.09 9.72 -19.12
CA TRP A 136 -6.99 9.71 -17.67
C TRP A 136 -5.75 8.93 -17.21
N TYR A 137 -5.22 9.28 -16.05
CA TYR A 137 -4.11 8.60 -15.38
C TYR A 137 -4.12 8.90 -13.89
N VAL A 138 -3.34 8.14 -13.13
CA VAL A 138 -3.20 8.25 -11.68
C VAL A 138 -1.84 8.85 -11.32
N MET A 139 -1.87 9.84 -10.44
CA MET A 139 -0.71 10.52 -9.86
C MET A 139 -0.60 10.20 -8.38
N LYS A 140 0.62 10.06 -7.88
CA LYS A 140 0.94 10.09 -6.45
C LYS A 140 1.82 11.32 -6.21
N GLY A 141 1.22 12.39 -5.69
CA GLY A 141 1.89 13.69 -5.61
C GLY A 141 2.25 14.21 -7.01
N THR A 142 3.55 14.32 -7.30
CA THR A 142 4.06 14.78 -8.60
C THR A 142 4.40 13.65 -9.57
N ASP A 143 4.32 12.40 -9.12
CA ASP A 143 4.81 11.24 -9.86
C ASP A 143 3.63 10.48 -10.50
N ARG A 144 3.72 10.17 -11.80
CA ARG A 144 2.71 9.34 -12.48
C ARG A 144 2.95 7.87 -12.18
N VAL A 145 1.92 7.20 -11.68
CA VAL A 145 1.97 5.82 -11.20
C VAL A 145 1.08 4.85 -11.97
N SER A 146 0.43 5.30 -13.05
CA SER A 146 -0.37 4.43 -13.94
C SER A 146 -0.12 4.73 -15.43
N PRO A 147 -0.53 3.83 -16.32
CA PRO A 147 -0.71 4.15 -17.74
C PRO A 147 -1.79 5.21 -17.97
N PHE A 148 -1.81 5.74 -19.20
CA PHE A 148 -2.94 6.51 -19.72
C PHE A 148 -4.07 5.59 -20.16
N VAL A 149 -5.29 5.92 -19.77
CA VAL A 149 -6.52 5.18 -20.11
C VAL A 149 -7.59 6.11 -20.66
N THR A 150 -8.53 5.57 -21.43
CA THR A 150 -9.54 6.38 -22.13
C THR A 150 -10.69 6.80 -21.24
N THR A 151 -11.01 6.02 -20.20
CA THR A 151 -12.16 6.31 -19.31
C THR A 151 -11.70 6.63 -17.89
N ILE A 152 -12.51 7.42 -17.18
CA ILE A 152 -12.29 7.70 -15.77
C ILE A 152 -12.46 6.44 -14.91
N LYS A 153 -13.35 5.51 -15.32
CA LYS A 153 -13.59 4.22 -14.65
C LYS A 153 -12.35 3.34 -14.65
N ASP A 154 -11.65 3.24 -15.78
CA ASP A 154 -10.39 2.50 -15.88
C ASP A 154 -9.33 3.14 -14.98
N ALA A 155 -9.24 4.47 -14.98
CA ALA A 155 -8.27 5.18 -14.15
C ALA A 155 -8.55 5.00 -12.66
N ASN A 156 -9.82 4.98 -12.28
CA ASN A 156 -10.24 4.68 -10.91
C ASN A 156 -9.91 3.23 -10.53
N SER A 157 -10.08 2.28 -11.45
CA SER A 157 -9.68 0.88 -11.24
C SER A 157 -8.16 0.76 -11.01
N TYR A 158 -7.35 1.53 -11.74
CA TYR A 158 -5.92 1.63 -11.46
C TYR A 158 -5.62 2.28 -10.11
N ALA A 159 -6.35 3.33 -9.74
CA ALA A 159 -6.18 4.00 -8.46
C ALA A 159 -6.53 3.07 -7.28
N GLN A 160 -7.59 2.27 -7.40
CA GLN A 160 -7.96 1.22 -6.45
C GLN A 160 -6.88 0.15 -6.38
N ALA A 161 -6.41 -0.40 -7.50
CA ALA A 161 -5.31 -1.36 -7.50
C ALA A 161 -4.03 -0.80 -6.86
N LEU A 162 -3.72 0.49 -7.06
CA LEU A 162 -2.61 1.18 -6.40
C LEU A 162 -2.85 1.43 -4.90
N ALA A 163 -4.10 1.66 -4.50
CA ALA A 163 -4.47 1.81 -3.10
C ALA A 163 -4.40 0.49 -2.37
N ASP A 164 -4.99 -0.55 -2.96
CA ASP A 164 -4.89 -1.94 -2.53
C ASP A 164 -3.43 -2.24 -2.39
N GLU A 165 -2.64 -2.25 -3.48
CA GLU A 165 -1.24 -1.84 -3.58
C GLU A 165 -0.42 -1.51 -2.32
N GLY A 166 -0.95 -0.61 -1.49
CA GLY A 166 -0.20 0.18 -0.55
C GLY A 166 0.78 1.08 -1.30
N ALA A 167 0.41 1.58 -2.49
CA ALA A 167 1.21 2.57 -3.22
C ALA A 167 0.81 4.00 -2.86
N CYS A 168 -0.48 4.24 -2.59
CA CYS A 168 -1.09 5.54 -2.28
C CYS A 168 -2.42 5.38 -1.52
N LEU A 169 -3.01 6.47 -1.04
CA LEU A 169 -4.38 6.52 -0.49
C LEU A 169 -5.37 7.01 -1.55
N VAL A 170 -6.55 6.43 -1.74
CA VAL A 170 -7.54 7.06 -2.64
C VAL A 170 -8.45 7.98 -1.82
N SER A 171 -8.68 9.22 -2.25
CA SER A 171 -9.52 10.16 -1.49
C SER A 171 -10.96 9.63 -1.37
N GLY A 172 -11.43 9.36 -0.16
CA GLY A 172 -12.73 8.70 0.10
C GLY A 172 -12.67 7.17 0.17
N TYR A 173 -11.52 6.58 -0.16
CA TYR A 173 -11.21 5.16 -0.06
C TYR A 173 -10.10 5.01 0.97
N GLN A 174 -10.46 4.64 2.20
CA GLN A 174 -9.42 4.12 3.10
C GLN A 174 -9.05 2.73 2.56
N PRO A 175 -7.79 2.50 2.17
CA PRO A 175 -7.38 1.17 1.76
C PRO A 175 -7.74 0.20 2.88
N ILE A 176 -8.20 -1.00 2.52
CA ILE A 176 -8.27 -2.12 3.46
C ILE A 176 -6.89 -2.12 4.16
N PRO A 177 -6.82 -1.93 5.50
CA PRO A 177 -5.54 -1.82 6.18
C PRO A 177 -4.64 -2.99 5.81
N ARG A 178 -3.65 -2.73 4.95
CA ARG A 178 -2.63 -3.72 4.63
C ARG A 178 -1.71 -3.86 5.83
N PRO A 179 -1.17 -5.06 6.07
CA PRO A 179 -0.30 -5.32 7.22
C PRO A 179 0.86 -4.33 7.23
N VAL A 180 0.91 -3.49 8.26
CA VAL A 180 2.03 -2.59 8.53
C VAL A 180 3.07 -3.37 9.31
N TYR A 181 4.26 -3.51 8.73
CA TYR A 181 5.41 -4.14 9.41
C TYR A 181 5.94 -3.19 10.48
N SER A 182 5.73 -3.56 11.75
CA SER A 182 6.47 -2.97 12.87
C SER A 182 7.83 -3.66 12.97
N SER A 183 8.89 -2.88 13.16
CA SER A 183 10.29 -3.31 13.13
C SER A 183 10.74 -4.15 14.34
N ASN A 184 9.82 -4.71 15.14
CA ASN A 184 10.15 -5.45 16.36
C ASN A 184 9.51 -6.85 16.30
N ASP A 185 10.32 -7.88 16.55
CA ASP A 185 10.15 -9.33 16.28
C ASP A 185 8.93 -10.07 16.87
N ASP A 186 7.91 -9.38 17.39
CA ASP A 186 6.63 -9.99 17.79
C ASP A 186 5.49 -9.42 16.94
N VAL A 187 5.16 -10.12 15.85
CA VAL A 187 4.15 -9.70 14.88
C VAL A 187 2.75 -9.91 15.46
N ASN A 188 2.27 -8.94 16.25
CA ASN A 188 0.85 -8.82 16.55
C ASN A 188 0.19 -7.94 15.47
N TYR A 189 -0.50 -8.59 14.55
CA TYR A 189 -1.33 -7.98 13.52
C TYR A 189 -2.50 -7.24 14.17
N VAL A 190 -2.62 -5.92 13.96
CA VAL A 190 -3.79 -5.17 14.43
C VAL A 190 -4.49 -4.54 13.23
N TYR A 191 -5.44 -5.28 12.65
CA TYR A 191 -6.40 -4.69 11.72
C TYR A 191 -7.36 -3.82 12.54
N ASP A 192 -7.46 -2.54 12.21
CA ASP A 192 -8.38 -1.61 12.88
C ASP A 192 -9.82 -1.82 12.38
N PHE A 193 -10.40 -2.97 12.72
CA PHE A 193 -11.77 -3.29 12.33
C PHE A 193 -12.79 -2.29 12.87
N ARG A 194 -12.48 -1.58 13.96
CA ARG A 194 -13.37 -0.59 14.54
C ARG A 194 -13.43 0.67 13.68
N GLY A 195 -12.26 1.22 13.34
CA GLY A 195 -12.16 2.33 12.40
C GLY A 195 -12.80 1.98 11.05
N SER A 196 -12.55 0.77 10.53
CA SER A 196 -13.16 0.28 9.29
C SER A 196 -14.68 0.18 9.39
N ALA A 197 -15.22 -0.41 10.47
CA ALA A 197 -16.67 -0.53 10.67
C ALA A 197 -17.37 0.83 10.77
N GLU A 198 -16.78 1.79 11.49
CA GLU A 198 -17.30 3.15 11.59
C GLU A 198 -17.32 3.85 10.22
N ASN A 199 -16.19 3.84 9.50
CA ASN A 199 -16.07 4.44 8.19
C ASN A 199 -17.05 3.83 7.18
N LEU A 200 -17.12 2.49 7.11
CA LEU A 200 -18.04 1.79 6.21
C LEU A 200 -19.49 2.16 6.48
N SER A 201 -19.87 2.22 7.75
CA SER A 201 -21.22 2.58 8.15
C SER A 201 -21.60 3.99 7.71
N GLU A 202 -20.68 4.96 7.84
CA GLU A 202 -20.91 6.33 7.38
C GLU A 202 -21.07 6.41 5.86
N ARG A 203 -20.23 5.68 5.12
CA ARG A 203 -20.29 5.62 3.66
C ARG A 203 -21.60 5.02 3.18
N ILE A 204 -22.05 3.92 3.79
CA ILE A 204 -23.36 3.31 3.50
C ILE A 204 -24.50 4.31 3.74
N ILE A 205 -24.52 4.96 4.89
CA ILE A 205 -25.56 5.95 5.22
C ILE A 205 -25.55 7.10 4.20
N SER A 206 -24.36 7.60 3.84
CA SER A 206 -24.22 8.68 2.86
C SER A 206 -24.68 8.27 1.47
N LEU A 207 -24.33 7.05 1.04
CA LEU A 207 -24.74 6.49 -0.24
C LEU A 207 -26.27 6.37 -0.30
N VAL A 208 -26.89 5.72 0.68
CA VAL A 208 -28.34 5.54 0.71
C VAL A 208 -29.07 6.88 0.75
N LYS A 209 -28.61 7.85 1.56
CA LYS A 209 -29.17 9.21 1.56
C LYS A 209 -29.08 9.90 0.21
N THR A 210 -28.01 9.65 -0.54
CA THR A 210 -27.84 10.21 -1.89
C THR A 210 -28.81 9.57 -2.88
N LEU A 211 -29.16 8.29 -2.66
CA LEU A 211 -30.13 7.57 -3.48
C LEU A 211 -31.60 7.91 -3.15
N GLU A 212 -31.90 8.44 -1.95
CA GLU A 212 -33.28 8.75 -1.49
C GLU A 212 -34.16 9.47 -2.53
N PRO A 213 -33.70 10.50 -3.26
CA PRO A 213 -34.54 11.19 -4.24
C PRO A 213 -34.95 10.33 -5.45
N TYR A 214 -34.26 9.23 -5.67
CA TYR A 214 -34.46 8.32 -6.81
C TYR A 214 -35.23 7.05 -6.41
N ILE A 215 -35.44 6.84 -5.11
CA ILE A 215 -36.10 5.65 -4.57
C ILE A 215 -37.62 5.85 -4.61
N ASN A 216 -38.35 4.81 -4.98
CA ASN A 216 -39.81 4.82 -4.92
C ASN A 216 -40.29 4.40 -3.51
N ASN A 217 -41.54 4.73 -3.15
CA ASN A 217 -42.09 4.42 -1.81
C ASN A 217 -42.03 2.93 -1.43
N ALA A 218 -41.98 2.01 -2.40
CA ALA A 218 -41.93 0.57 -2.12
C ALA A 218 -40.55 0.11 -1.63
N HIS A 219 -39.47 0.76 -2.08
CA HIS A 219 -38.09 0.44 -1.69
C HIS A 219 -37.53 1.39 -0.61
N GLU A 220 -38.25 2.45 -0.26
CA GLU A 220 -37.85 3.37 0.82
C GLU A 220 -37.68 2.64 2.15
N GLU A 221 -38.57 1.69 2.47
CA GLU A 221 -38.49 0.89 3.70
C GLU A 221 -37.22 0.04 3.76
N GLU A 222 -36.81 -0.56 2.64
CA GLU A 222 -35.61 -1.40 2.55
C GLU A 222 -34.34 -0.55 2.71
N MET A 223 -34.32 0.63 2.11
CA MET A 223 -33.22 1.60 2.20
C MET A 223 -33.11 2.19 3.62
N ASP A 224 -34.24 2.40 4.29
CA ASP A 224 -34.30 2.73 5.70
C ASP A 224 -33.72 1.63 6.59
N ASP A 225 -33.97 0.35 6.28
CA ASP A 225 -33.38 -0.77 7.02
C ASP A 225 -31.85 -0.83 6.82
N ILE A 226 -31.35 -0.61 5.59
CA ILE A 226 -29.90 -0.50 5.32
C ILE A 226 -29.30 0.61 6.20
N LYS A 227 -29.89 1.82 6.21
CA LYS A 227 -29.41 2.94 7.05
C LYS A 227 -29.44 2.58 8.54
N LYS A 228 -30.50 1.95 9.03
CA LYS A 228 -30.63 1.53 10.45
C LYS A 228 -29.56 0.51 10.82
N LYS A 229 -29.27 -0.46 9.95
CA LYS A 229 -28.25 -1.49 10.16
C LYS A 229 -26.85 -0.91 10.09
N ALA A 230 -26.57 -0.01 9.15
CA ALA A 230 -25.31 0.73 9.10
C ALA A 230 -25.12 1.59 10.37
N ALA A 231 -26.13 2.32 10.82
CA ALA A 231 -26.04 3.09 12.07
C ALA A 231 -25.79 2.17 13.28
N ARG A 232 -26.38 0.98 13.29
CA ARG A 232 -26.12 -0.04 14.32
C ARG A 232 -24.68 -0.57 14.24
N LEU A 233 -24.16 -0.82 13.04
CA LEU A 233 -22.78 -1.25 12.82
C LEU A 233 -21.81 -0.18 13.37
N LYS A 234 -22.04 1.10 13.03
CA LYS A 234 -21.29 2.24 13.59
C LYS A 234 -21.29 2.24 15.12
N ALA A 235 -22.46 2.12 15.74
CA ALA A 235 -22.56 2.08 17.20
C ALA A 235 -21.83 0.88 17.81
N ARG A 236 -21.83 -0.27 17.12
CA ARG A 236 -21.14 -1.50 17.57
C ARG A 236 -19.63 -1.42 17.40
N ALA A 237 -19.12 -0.60 16.48
CA ALA A 237 -17.68 -0.42 16.27
C ALA A 237 -16.96 0.03 17.55
N HIS A 238 -17.63 0.81 18.41
CA HIS A 238 -17.08 1.25 19.69
C HIS A 238 -17.26 0.24 20.84
N THR A 239 -17.94 -0.88 20.60
CA THR A 239 -18.13 -1.92 21.63
C THR A 239 -16.98 -2.94 21.62
N ARG A 240 -16.79 -3.65 22.73
CA ARG A 240 -15.83 -4.76 22.82
C ARG A 240 -16.41 -6.10 22.32
N ASP A 241 -17.69 -6.12 21.93
CA ASP A 241 -18.41 -7.32 21.57
C ASP A 241 -18.27 -7.62 20.07
N ILE A 242 -17.18 -8.34 19.73
CA ILE A 242 -16.82 -8.69 18.35
C ILE A 242 -17.90 -9.55 17.70
N VAL A 243 -18.56 -10.44 18.46
CA VAL A 243 -19.63 -11.31 17.95
C VAL A 243 -20.83 -10.49 17.50
N LYS A 244 -21.27 -9.51 18.30
CA LYS A 244 -22.37 -8.62 17.89
C LYS A 244 -22.00 -7.73 16.72
N LEU A 245 -20.76 -7.27 16.65
CA LEU A 245 -20.28 -6.50 15.50
C LEU A 245 -20.35 -7.35 14.22
N ALA A 246 -19.78 -8.55 14.25
CA ALA A 246 -19.79 -9.48 13.11
C ALA A 246 -21.21 -9.85 12.68
N THR A 247 -22.10 -10.12 13.64
CA THR A 247 -23.51 -10.42 13.36
C THR A 247 -24.19 -9.23 12.67
N THR A 248 -23.97 -8.01 13.17
CA THR A 248 -24.55 -6.79 12.57
C THR A 248 -24.00 -6.56 11.16
N ALA A 249 -22.70 -6.80 10.94
CA ALA A 249 -22.07 -6.69 9.63
C ALA A 249 -22.64 -7.72 8.63
N ARG A 250 -22.89 -8.96 9.04
CA ARG A 250 -23.51 -9.99 8.19
C ARG A 250 -24.95 -9.65 7.83
N GLU A 251 -25.73 -9.17 8.80
CA GLU A 251 -27.10 -8.72 8.53
C GLU A 251 -27.12 -7.57 7.52
N LEU A 252 -26.19 -6.61 7.67
CA LEU A 252 -26.05 -5.50 6.74
C LEU A 252 -25.66 -5.98 5.33
N GLU A 253 -24.69 -6.88 5.22
CA GLU A 253 -24.26 -7.46 3.94
C GLU A 253 -25.41 -8.20 3.25
N ALA A 254 -26.15 -9.04 3.97
CA ALA A 254 -27.30 -9.74 3.42
C ALA A 254 -28.43 -8.81 2.95
N ILE A 255 -28.66 -7.68 3.62
CA ILE A 255 -29.65 -6.70 3.16
C ILE A 255 -29.14 -5.95 1.94
N MET A 256 -27.86 -5.55 1.93
CA MET A 256 -27.25 -4.89 0.77
C MET A 256 -27.27 -5.79 -0.47
N ASP A 257 -26.90 -7.07 -0.34
CA ASP A 257 -26.89 -8.06 -1.42
C ASP A 257 -28.28 -8.26 -2.03
N ARG A 258 -29.32 -8.39 -1.19
CA ARG A 258 -30.72 -8.49 -1.66
C ARG A 258 -31.19 -7.24 -2.41
N ASN A 259 -30.63 -6.07 -2.12
CA ASN A 259 -31.00 -4.80 -2.72
C ASN A 259 -30.05 -4.35 -3.83
N GLU A 260 -28.96 -5.09 -4.09
CA GLU A 260 -27.89 -4.66 -5.00
C GLU A 260 -28.44 -4.46 -6.42
N GLY A 261 -29.25 -5.38 -6.93
CA GLY A 261 -29.83 -5.26 -8.28
C GLY A 261 -30.65 -3.99 -8.46
N TYR A 262 -31.51 -3.66 -7.48
CA TYR A 262 -32.31 -2.44 -7.50
C TYR A 262 -31.45 -1.18 -7.38
N MET A 263 -30.48 -1.17 -6.46
CA MET A 263 -29.56 -0.04 -6.31
C MET A 263 -28.76 0.18 -7.60
N MET A 264 -28.30 -0.88 -8.25
CA MET A 264 -27.58 -0.80 -9.53
C MET A 264 -28.47 -0.28 -10.65
N GLU A 265 -29.73 -0.73 -10.74
CA GLU A 265 -30.71 -0.23 -11.72
C GLU A 265 -30.96 1.27 -11.56
N LEU A 266 -31.10 1.77 -10.32
CA LEU A 266 -31.19 3.20 -10.06
C LEU A 266 -29.96 3.97 -10.56
N MET A 267 -28.79 3.33 -10.53
CA MET A 267 -27.51 3.95 -10.84
C MET A 267 -27.04 3.73 -12.29
N GLU A 268 -27.83 3.08 -13.15
CA GLU A 268 -27.51 2.90 -14.59
C GLU A 268 -27.57 4.21 -15.42
N THR A 269 -27.94 5.33 -14.81
CA THR A 269 -27.89 6.64 -15.49
C THR A 269 -26.49 7.27 -15.37
N ASP A 270 -25.99 7.90 -16.44
CA ASP A 270 -24.65 8.54 -16.50
C ASP A 270 -24.34 9.50 -15.32
N ALA A 271 -25.37 10.03 -14.65
CA ALA A 271 -25.22 10.91 -13.49
C ALA A 271 -24.86 10.17 -12.18
N LEU A 272 -25.01 8.84 -12.14
CA LEU A 272 -24.94 8.03 -10.92
C LEU A 272 -23.89 6.91 -10.97
N ASP A 273 -23.11 6.79 -12.05
CA ASP A 273 -21.98 5.85 -12.19
C ASP A 273 -21.02 5.87 -10.98
N ARG A 274 -20.79 7.06 -10.42
CA ARG A 274 -19.94 7.24 -9.24
C ARG A 274 -20.50 6.53 -8.01
N LEU A 275 -21.83 6.47 -7.87
CA LEU A 275 -22.49 5.80 -6.77
C LEU A 275 -22.43 4.27 -6.92
N SER A 276 -22.48 3.75 -8.16
CA SER A 276 -22.29 2.31 -8.42
C SER A 276 -20.91 1.84 -7.98
N ILE A 277 -19.88 2.62 -8.30
CA ILE A 277 -18.50 2.34 -7.87
C ILE A 277 -18.41 2.36 -6.33
N GLU A 278 -19.07 3.32 -5.70
CA GLU A 278 -19.11 3.44 -4.25
C GLU A 278 -19.81 2.23 -3.61
N LEU A 279 -20.95 1.78 -4.16
CA LEU A 279 -21.67 0.59 -3.70
C LEU A 279 -20.79 -0.66 -3.76
N ILE A 280 -20.17 -0.93 -4.91
CA ILE A 280 -19.28 -2.09 -5.10
C ILE A 280 -18.13 -2.03 -4.08
N THR A 281 -17.51 -0.86 -3.95
CA THR A 281 -16.41 -0.66 -3.00
C THR A 281 -16.84 -0.92 -1.56
N ILE A 282 -18.02 -0.45 -1.16
CA ILE A 282 -18.56 -0.70 0.18
C ILE A 282 -18.79 -2.20 0.38
N SER A 283 -19.40 -2.89 -0.60
CA SER A 283 -19.66 -4.32 -0.54
C SER A 283 -18.38 -5.15 -0.38
N GLU A 284 -17.33 -4.82 -1.14
CA GLU A 284 -16.02 -5.48 -1.03
C GLU A 284 -15.38 -5.27 0.34
N ASN A 285 -15.39 -4.03 0.84
CA ASN A 285 -14.84 -3.71 2.15
C ASN A 285 -15.61 -4.37 3.30
N LEU A 286 -16.94 -4.48 3.17
CA LEU A 286 -17.79 -5.15 4.15
C LEU A 286 -17.48 -6.67 4.19
N LYS A 287 -17.29 -7.30 3.03
CA LYS A 287 -16.86 -8.71 2.92
C LYS A 287 -15.48 -8.94 3.53
N ALA A 288 -14.50 -8.09 3.20
CA ALA A 288 -13.15 -8.17 3.78
C ALA A 288 -13.16 -8.02 5.32
N MET A 289 -13.99 -7.13 5.85
CA MET A 289 -14.18 -6.99 7.30
C MET A 289 -14.81 -8.26 7.90
N LEU A 290 -15.81 -8.86 7.23
CA LEU A 290 -16.45 -10.09 7.69
C LEU A 290 -15.48 -11.28 7.73
N ASP A 291 -14.64 -11.44 6.71
CA ASP A 291 -13.62 -12.49 6.66
C ASP A 291 -12.65 -12.35 7.83
N TYR A 292 -12.18 -11.12 8.11
CA TYR A 292 -11.32 -10.85 9.26
C TYR A 292 -12.00 -11.18 10.59
N LEU A 293 -13.24 -10.73 10.79
CA LEU A 293 -13.99 -10.98 12.02
C LEU A 293 -14.28 -12.48 12.21
N GLN A 294 -14.46 -13.23 11.13
CA GLN A 294 -14.65 -14.68 11.18
C GLN A 294 -13.39 -15.38 11.71
N VAL A 295 -12.22 -15.05 11.17
CA VAL A 295 -10.93 -15.60 11.65
C VAL A 295 -10.75 -15.28 13.14
N GLN A 296 -10.94 -14.02 13.53
CA GLN A 296 -10.80 -13.62 14.93
C GLN A 296 -11.79 -14.36 15.84
N SER A 297 -13.03 -14.58 15.41
CA SER A 297 -14.04 -15.25 16.23
C SER A 297 -13.72 -16.73 16.51
N GLN A 298 -12.94 -17.40 15.65
CA GLN A 298 -12.54 -18.79 15.84
C GLN A 298 -11.46 -18.92 16.93
N ASP A 299 -10.61 -17.90 17.10
CA ASP A 299 -9.55 -17.90 18.13
C ASP A 299 -10.08 -17.73 19.56
N TYR A 300 -11.35 -17.32 19.73
CA TYR A 300 -11.99 -17.11 21.04
C TYR A 300 -12.94 -18.23 21.48
N MET A 301 -13.09 -19.32 20.69
CA MET A 301 -13.88 -20.50 21.06
C MET A 301 -12.98 -21.65 21.54
#